data_AF-A0A5B8UM23-F1
#
_entry.id   AF-A0A5B8UM23-F1
#
_cell.length_a   1.000
_cell.length_b   1.000
_cell.length_c   1.000
_cell.angle_alpha   90.00
_cell.angle_beta   90.00
_cell.angle_gamma   90.00
#
_symmetry.space_group_name_H-M   'P 1'
#
loop_
_entity.id
_entity.type
_entity.pdbx_description
1 polymer ?
#
loop_
_entity_poly.entity_id
_entity_poly.type
_entity_poly.pdbx_seq_one_letter_code
_entity_poly.pdbx_strand_id
1 'polypeptide(L)'
;MNYLLAALAFFVSVPCFAQRTVNVDKTDGLPHDAFAAVNGEAFVNTKFVRLTEGSPYFKEAWLSGVGIDANNNRYKAAPLRLDLYDNQVHFLDAYGTEMISTTALKQVTLSDSLAGKTYRFFHFSLFPSRPPRQGWYLQLASGNVALYQYFVKSASEWQPYNAATKEQRIMTIEEYYLVKPGSVEQVKKPKDLLPLLSDKQKELDAWLRTANTKGQSNAEQLSALVNYYNSLQ
;
A
#
# COMPACT_ATOMS: atom_id res chain seq x y z
N MET A 1 -43.34 -81.66 -4.75
CA MET A 1 -41.89 -81.76 -5.07
C MET A 1 -41.55 -80.61 -6.01
N ASN A 2 -40.74 -79.66 -5.52
CA ASN A 2 -39.93 -78.65 -6.22
C ASN A 2 -40.69 -77.53 -6.99
N TYR A 3 -40.27 -76.26 -7.05
CA TYR A 3 -39.54 -75.28 -6.23
C TYR A 3 -39.59 -73.97 -7.05
N LEU A 4 -39.70 -72.80 -6.40
CA LEU A 4 -39.27 -71.44 -6.83
C LEU A 4 -39.64 -70.90 -8.24
N LEU A 5 -40.14 -69.66 -8.32
CA LEU A 5 -39.32 -68.44 -8.29
C LEU A 5 -40.19 -67.18 -8.29
N ALA A 6 -39.91 -66.28 -7.35
CA ALA A 6 -40.42 -64.91 -7.31
C ALA A 6 -39.44 -63.98 -8.06
N ALA A 7 -39.95 -63.04 -8.85
CA ALA A 7 -39.15 -61.97 -9.46
C ALA A 7 -39.62 -60.61 -8.93
N LEU A 8 -38.79 -60.01 -8.09
CA LEU A 8 -38.94 -58.67 -7.52
C LEU A 8 -38.21 -57.68 -8.44
N ALA A 9 -38.93 -56.79 -9.13
CA ALA A 9 -38.33 -55.77 -9.99
C ALA A 9 -37.88 -54.57 -9.15
N PHE A 10 -36.57 -54.35 -9.05
CA PHE A 10 -35.95 -53.17 -8.47
C PHE A 10 -35.96 -52.02 -9.50
N PHE A 11 -36.69 -50.93 -9.21
CA PHE A 11 -36.56 -49.66 -9.92
C PHE A 11 -35.33 -48.92 -9.40
N VAL A 12 -34.29 -48.78 -10.24
CA VAL A 12 -33.12 -47.95 -9.95
C VAL A 12 -33.41 -46.53 -10.44
N SER A 13 -33.55 -45.58 -9.52
CA SER A 13 -33.61 -44.14 -9.83
C SER A 13 -32.21 -43.60 -10.14
N VAL A 14 -32.00 -43.12 -11.36
CA VAL A 14 -30.79 -42.38 -11.74
C VAL A 14 -30.92 -40.94 -11.23
N PRO A 15 -30.01 -40.40 -10.40
CA PRO A 15 -30.01 -38.99 -10.08
C PRO A 15 -29.55 -38.17 -11.30
N CYS A 16 -30.45 -37.34 -11.82
CA CYS A 16 -30.16 -36.32 -12.81
C CYS A 16 -29.28 -35.24 -12.16
N PHE A 17 -28.04 -35.08 -12.61
CA PHE A 17 -27.20 -33.94 -12.23
C PHE A 17 -27.74 -32.70 -12.93
N ALA A 18 -28.40 -31.82 -12.17
CA ALA A 18 -28.75 -30.48 -12.61
C ALA A 18 -27.46 -29.70 -12.93
N GLN A 19 -27.34 -29.21 -14.16
CA GLN A 19 -26.29 -28.26 -14.51
C GLN A 19 -26.51 -26.97 -13.71
N ARG A 20 -25.56 -26.63 -12.83
CA ARG A 20 -25.49 -25.29 -12.25
C ARG A 20 -25.01 -24.34 -13.33
N THR A 21 -25.90 -23.48 -13.81
CA THR A 21 -25.52 -22.29 -14.57
C THR A 21 -24.66 -21.41 -13.67
N VAL A 22 -23.40 -21.18 -14.06
CA VAL A 22 -22.53 -20.22 -13.39
C VAL A 22 -22.99 -18.84 -13.83
N ASN A 23 -23.65 -18.11 -12.94
CA ASN A 23 -23.93 -16.69 -13.14
C ASN A 23 -22.59 -15.95 -13.19
N VAL A 24 -22.34 -15.26 -14.29
CA VAL A 24 -21.11 -14.46 -14.51
C VAL A 24 -21.25 -13.01 -14.03
N ASP A 25 -22.40 -12.61 -13.50
CA ASP A 25 -22.57 -11.32 -12.85
C ASP A 25 -22.11 -11.39 -11.38
N LYS A 26 -20.80 -11.23 -11.18
CA LYS A 26 -20.16 -11.14 -9.85
C LYS A 26 -20.30 -9.74 -9.23
N THR A 27 -21.50 -9.16 -9.22
CA THR A 27 -21.74 -7.89 -8.49
C THR A 27 -22.94 -7.94 -7.55
N ASP A 28 -23.75 -9.00 -7.59
CA ASP A 28 -24.89 -9.14 -6.69
C ASP A 28 -24.44 -9.46 -5.25
N GLY A 29 -24.48 -8.44 -4.39
CA GLY A 29 -24.33 -8.57 -2.93
C GLY A 29 -23.05 -8.02 -2.33
N LEU A 30 -22.12 -7.51 -3.14
CA LEU A 30 -20.99 -6.74 -2.62
C LEU A 30 -21.47 -5.32 -2.28
N PRO A 31 -21.11 -4.77 -1.11
CA PRO A 31 -21.34 -3.36 -0.83
C PRO A 31 -20.77 -2.50 -1.97
N HIS A 32 -21.49 -1.45 -2.38
CA HIS A 32 -21.03 -0.53 -3.44
C HIS A 32 -19.68 0.12 -3.09
N ASP A 33 -19.32 0.15 -1.80
CA ASP A 33 -18.05 0.65 -1.27
C ASP A 33 -16.99 -0.45 -1.09
N ALA A 34 -17.21 -1.68 -1.55
CA ALA A 34 -16.21 -2.75 -1.48
C ALA A 34 -15.13 -2.55 -2.56
N PHE A 35 -13.87 -2.78 -2.19
CA PHE A 35 -12.75 -2.76 -3.13
C PHE A 35 -12.87 -3.87 -4.20
N ALA A 36 -13.64 -4.92 -3.93
CA ALA A 36 -13.99 -5.93 -4.93
C ALA A 36 -14.88 -5.38 -6.08
N ALA A 37 -15.47 -4.18 -5.91
CA ALA A 37 -16.16 -3.45 -6.99
C ALA A 37 -15.18 -2.60 -7.84
N VAL A 38 -13.92 -2.47 -7.42
CA VAL A 38 -12.85 -1.94 -8.27
C VAL A 38 -12.52 -3.02 -9.30
N ASN A 39 -12.61 -2.69 -10.59
CA ASN A 39 -12.07 -3.54 -11.64
C ASN A 39 -10.65 -3.94 -11.26
N GLY A 40 -10.40 -5.25 -11.15
CA GLY A 40 -9.16 -5.80 -10.67
C GLY A 40 -8.63 -6.82 -11.66
N GLU A 41 -7.31 -6.82 -11.85
CA GLU A 41 -6.63 -7.83 -12.65
C GLU A 41 -5.92 -8.82 -11.72
N ALA A 42 -5.94 -10.11 -12.09
CA ALA A 42 -5.29 -11.14 -11.30
C ALA A 42 -3.79 -10.88 -11.23
N PHE A 43 -3.23 -10.90 -10.02
CA PHE A 43 -1.79 -10.74 -9.86
C PHE A 43 -1.06 -12.04 -10.24
N VAL A 44 -0.01 -11.90 -11.06
CA VAL A 44 0.89 -13.01 -11.41
C VAL A 44 2.31 -12.59 -11.06
N ASN A 45 2.87 -13.19 -9.99
CA ASN A 45 4.23 -12.88 -9.55
C ASN A 45 5.27 -13.64 -10.38
N THR A 46 5.78 -13.02 -11.45
CA THR A 46 6.85 -13.59 -12.29
C THR A 46 8.16 -12.81 -12.22
N LYS A 47 8.18 -11.67 -11.51
CA LYS A 47 9.26 -10.69 -11.58
C LYS A 47 10.44 -11.02 -10.67
N PHE A 48 10.17 -11.61 -9.51
CA PHE A 48 11.19 -11.91 -8.50
C PHE A 48 11.34 -13.42 -8.32
N VAL A 49 12.29 -14.02 -9.04
CA VAL A 49 12.46 -15.49 -9.08
C VAL A 49 13.19 -16.01 -7.84
N ARG A 50 14.12 -15.21 -7.27
CA ARG A 50 14.95 -15.58 -6.11
C ARG A 50 15.25 -14.38 -5.23
N LEU A 51 14.19 -13.73 -4.73
CA LEU A 51 14.32 -12.62 -3.79
C LEU A 51 14.81 -13.15 -2.44
N THR A 52 16.03 -12.79 -2.04
CA THR A 52 16.64 -13.22 -0.77
C THR A 52 16.55 -12.16 0.31
N GLU A 53 16.38 -10.88 -0.05
CA GLU A 53 16.27 -9.79 0.92
C GLU A 53 15.44 -8.62 0.37
N GLY A 54 14.71 -7.95 1.27
CA GLY A 54 13.91 -6.77 0.96
C GLY A 54 12.51 -7.09 0.48
N SER A 55 11.77 -6.04 0.12
CA SER A 55 10.35 -6.13 -0.26
C SER A 55 9.98 -5.06 -1.27
N PRO A 56 9.17 -5.38 -2.30
CA PRO A 56 8.56 -4.35 -3.14
C PRO A 56 7.47 -3.59 -2.37
N TYR A 57 6.87 -4.20 -1.35
CA TYR A 57 5.75 -3.64 -0.61
C TYR A 57 6.19 -2.63 0.46
N PHE A 58 5.27 -1.75 0.84
CA PHE A 58 5.40 -0.90 2.02
C PHE A 58 5.50 -1.73 3.31
N LYS A 59 4.60 -2.71 3.43
CA LYS A 59 4.54 -3.72 4.49
C LYS A 59 4.28 -5.06 3.85
N GLU A 60 4.96 -6.10 4.34
CA GLU A 60 4.69 -7.48 3.94
C GLU A 60 3.31 -7.96 4.39
N ALA A 61 2.88 -7.48 5.56
CA ALA A 61 1.57 -7.80 6.08
C ALA A 61 0.47 -7.12 5.26
N TRP A 62 -0.57 -7.87 4.98
CA TRP A 62 -1.85 -7.38 4.49
C TRP A 62 -2.53 -6.55 5.58
N LEU A 63 -2.85 -5.29 5.29
CA LEU A 63 -3.45 -4.36 6.25
C LEU A 63 -4.88 -4.02 5.86
N SER A 64 -5.73 -3.68 6.83
CA SER A 64 -7.04 -3.11 6.51
C SER A 64 -6.85 -1.80 5.76
N GLY A 65 -7.59 -1.62 4.66
CA GLY A 65 -7.25 -0.60 3.68
C GLY A 65 -8.44 0.13 3.08
N VAL A 66 -8.22 1.39 2.75
CA VAL A 66 -9.21 2.27 2.13
C VAL A 66 -8.57 3.02 0.97
N GLY A 67 -9.11 2.86 -0.23
CA GLY A 67 -8.77 3.67 -1.40
C GLY A 67 -9.78 4.80 -1.63
N ILE A 68 -9.30 5.94 -2.14
CA ILE A 68 -10.14 7.04 -2.63
C ILE A 68 -9.72 7.37 -4.05
N ASP A 69 -10.67 7.41 -4.98
CA ASP A 69 -10.41 7.76 -6.40
C ASP A 69 -10.47 9.27 -6.66
N ALA A 70 -10.23 9.66 -7.92
CA ALA A 70 -10.32 11.05 -8.35
C ALA A 70 -11.66 11.72 -7.99
N ASN A 71 -12.76 10.97 -8.11
CA ASN A 71 -14.14 11.40 -7.87
C ASN A 71 -14.54 11.43 -6.39
N ASN A 72 -13.63 11.09 -5.47
CA ASN A 72 -13.87 10.92 -4.03
C ASN A 72 -14.73 9.70 -3.67
N ASN A 73 -14.89 8.73 -4.57
CA ASN A 73 -15.50 7.46 -4.19
C ASN A 73 -14.54 6.73 -3.25
N ARG A 74 -15.10 6.10 -2.22
CA ARG A 74 -14.36 5.43 -1.17
C ARG A 74 -14.55 3.93 -1.30
N TYR A 75 -13.44 3.21 -1.39
CA TYR A 75 -13.40 1.76 -1.52
C TYR A 75 -12.73 1.17 -0.29
N LYS A 76 -13.42 0.30 0.45
CA LYS A 76 -12.88 -0.44 1.60
C LYS A 76 -12.51 -1.84 1.14
N ALA A 77 -11.29 -2.28 1.44
CA ALA A 77 -10.88 -3.67 1.23
C ALA A 77 -10.61 -4.34 2.58
N ALA A 78 -10.99 -5.61 2.70
CA ALA A 78 -10.77 -6.37 3.91
C ALA A 78 -9.27 -6.70 4.12
N PRO A 79 -8.47 -6.77 3.05
CA PRO A 79 -7.04 -6.42 3.14
C PRO A 79 -6.43 -5.78 1.86
N LEU A 80 -5.56 -4.78 2.05
CA LEU A 80 -4.72 -4.13 1.04
C LEU A 80 -3.24 -4.28 1.36
N ARG A 81 -2.41 -4.26 0.31
CA ARG A 81 -0.99 -3.96 0.38
C ARG A 81 -0.61 -2.99 -0.73
N LEU A 82 0.43 -2.21 -0.50
CA LEU A 82 0.90 -1.21 -1.45
C LEU A 82 2.26 -1.65 -2.00
N ASP A 83 2.31 -1.95 -3.29
CA ASP A 83 3.56 -2.19 -4.01
C ASP A 83 4.19 -0.83 -4.35
N LEU A 84 5.33 -0.55 -3.73
CA LEU A 84 6.08 0.69 -3.93
C LEU A 84 7.18 0.57 -4.99
N TYR A 85 7.40 -0.64 -5.53
CA TYR A 85 8.29 -0.88 -6.65
C TYR A 85 7.57 -0.59 -7.98
N ASP A 86 6.38 -1.17 -8.17
CA ASP A 86 5.56 -0.98 -9.37
C ASP A 86 4.45 0.08 -9.20
N ASN A 87 4.35 0.70 -8.02
CA ASN A 87 3.35 1.71 -7.66
C ASN A 87 1.89 1.23 -7.74
N GLN A 88 1.66 -0.05 -7.44
CA GLN A 88 0.37 -0.71 -7.56
C GLN A 88 -0.33 -0.88 -6.21
N VAL A 89 -1.66 -0.83 -6.23
CA VAL A 89 -2.48 -1.12 -5.05
C VAL A 89 -3.02 -2.54 -5.20
N HIS A 90 -2.61 -3.42 -4.31
CA HIS A 90 -3.02 -4.82 -4.32
C HIS A 90 -4.07 -5.05 -3.24
N PHE A 91 -5.04 -5.90 -3.53
CA PHE A 91 -6.12 -6.26 -2.62
C PHE A 91 -6.43 -7.74 -2.71
N LEU A 92 -7.02 -8.31 -1.65
CA LEU A 92 -7.64 -9.63 -1.75
C LEU A 92 -9.11 -9.49 -2.09
N ASP A 93 -9.57 -10.26 -3.08
CA ASP A 93 -10.98 -10.38 -3.41
C ASP A 93 -11.77 -11.20 -2.37
N ALA A 94 -13.06 -11.40 -2.60
CA ALA A 94 -13.93 -12.17 -1.71
C ALA A 94 -13.51 -13.65 -1.56
N TYR A 95 -12.69 -14.17 -2.47
CA TYR A 95 -12.19 -15.54 -2.46
C TYR A 95 -10.75 -15.63 -1.90
N GLY A 96 -10.17 -14.52 -1.46
CA GLY A 96 -8.79 -14.45 -1.00
C GLY A 96 -7.76 -14.45 -2.13
N THR A 97 -8.19 -14.23 -3.38
CA THR A 97 -7.31 -14.12 -4.54
C THR A 97 -6.70 -12.73 -4.57
N GLU A 98 -5.40 -12.65 -4.82
CA GLU A 98 -4.72 -11.39 -4.97
C GLU A 98 -5.00 -10.72 -6.32
N MET A 99 -5.42 -9.46 -6.25
CA MET A 99 -5.80 -8.63 -7.38
C MET A 99 -5.06 -7.30 -7.33
N ILE A 100 -4.78 -6.72 -8.50
CA ILE A 100 -4.29 -5.35 -8.65
C ILE A 100 -5.46 -4.44 -8.98
N SER A 101 -5.57 -3.32 -8.27
CA SER A 101 -6.53 -2.24 -8.55
C SER A 101 -6.28 -1.62 -9.92
N THR A 102 -7.26 -1.65 -10.83
CA THR A 102 -7.19 -0.87 -12.08
C THR A 102 -7.82 0.51 -11.94
N THR A 103 -8.55 0.79 -10.84
CA THR A 103 -9.05 2.14 -10.55
C THR A 103 -7.89 3.06 -10.19
N ALA A 104 -7.86 4.22 -10.83
CA ALA A 104 -6.92 5.29 -10.51
C ALA A 104 -7.24 5.91 -9.14
N LEU A 105 -6.54 5.46 -8.11
CA LEU A 105 -6.67 5.98 -6.76
C LEU A 105 -5.77 7.19 -6.54
N LYS A 106 -6.28 8.19 -5.83
CA LYS A 106 -5.52 9.38 -5.44
C LYS A 106 -5.02 9.31 -3.99
N GLN A 107 -5.69 8.52 -3.14
CA GLN A 107 -5.29 8.29 -1.75
C GLN A 107 -5.50 6.83 -1.37
N VAL A 108 -4.59 6.30 -0.54
CA VAL A 108 -4.71 4.99 0.08
C VAL A 108 -4.40 5.14 1.56
N THR A 109 -5.27 4.63 2.42
CA THR A 109 -5.04 4.55 3.86
C THR A 109 -4.89 3.09 4.27
N LEU A 110 -3.82 2.77 4.98
CA LEU A 110 -3.55 1.45 5.53
C LEU A 110 -3.57 1.52 7.06
N SER A 111 -4.32 0.63 7.71
CA SER A 111 -4.45 0.57 9.16
C SER A 111 -3.82 -0.71 9.69
N ASP A 112 -2.77 -0.54 10.50
CA ASP A 112 -2.09 -1.59 11.24
C ASP A 112 -2.68 -1.65 12.66
N SER A 113 -3.63 -2.56 12.87
CA SER A 113 -4.31 -2.74 14.14
C SER A 113 -3.40 -3.30 15.23
N LEU A 114 -2.36 -4.06 14.86
CA LEU A 114 -1.40 -4.63 15.82
C LEU A 114 -0.49 -3.54 16.38
N ALA A 115 -0.02 -2.62 15.53
CA ALA A 115 0.81 -1.49 15.93
C ALA A 115 0.01 -0.27 16.40
N GLY A 116 -1.32 -0.26 16.20
CA GLY A 116 -2.16 0.91 16.43
C GLY A 116 -1.82 2.10 15.54
N LYS A 117 -1.27 1.86 14.33
CA LYS A 117 -0.79 2.89 13.41
C LYS A 117 -1.64 2.98 12.15
N THR A 118 -1.81 4.18 11.63
CA THR A 118 -2.46 4.43 10.34
C THR A 118 -1.51 5.18 9.42
N TYR A 119 -1.40 4.69 8.19
CA TYR A 119 -0.52 5.23 7.16
C TYR A 119 -1.36 5.79 6.02
N ARG A 120 -1.17 7.06 5.69
CA ARG A 120 -1.91 7.74 4.62
C ARG A 120 -0.97 8.03 3.46
N PHE A 121 -1.23 7.39 2.34
CA PHE A 121 -0.53 7.59 1.09
C PHE A 121 -1.32 8.49 0.15
N PHE A 122 -0.60 9.39 -0.52
CA PHE A 122 -1.12 10.29 -1.54
C PHE A 122 -0.40 10.02 -2.85
N HIS A 123 -1.15 9.92 -3.94
CA HIS A 123 -0.55 9.80 -5.25
C HIS A 123 0.05 11.15 -5.68
N PHE A 124 1.18 11.11 -6.40
CA PHE A 124 1.92 12.31 -6.83
C PHE A 124 1.05 13.31 -7.60
N SER A 125 -0.02 12.85 -8.26
CA SER A 125 -0.95 13.69 -9.01
C SER A 125 -1.74 14.68 -8.15
N LEU A 126 -1.71 14.55 -6.82
CA LEU A 126 -2.35 15.49 -5.89
C LEU A 126 -1.47 16.65 -5.45
N PHE A 127 -0.20 16.66 -5.84
CA PHE A 127 0.74 17.69 -5.39
C PHE A 127 0.58 18.95 -6.26
N PRO A 128 0.62 20.15 -5.65
CA PRO A 128 0.37 21.42 -6.36
C PRO A 128 1.46 21.74 -7.41
N SER A 129 2.67 21.23 -7.20
CA SER A 129 3.73 21.19 -8.19
C SER A 129 4.15 19.74 -8.44
N ARG A 130 4.70 19.45 -9.63
CA ARG A 130 5.15 18.10 -9.96
C ARG A 130 6.28 17.70 -9.02
N PRO A 131 6.08 16.74 -8.11
CA PRO A 131 7.15 16.30 -7.24
C PRO A 131 8.20 15.55 -8.09
N PRO A 132 9.44 15.39 -7.59
CA PRO A 132 10.53 14.83 -8.40
C PRO A 132 10.33 13.37 -8.82
N ARG A 133 9.45 12.63 -8.15
CA ARG A 133 9.16 11.21 -8.43
C ARG A 133 7.66 11.02 -8.68
N GLN A 134 7.34 10.07 -9.54
CA GLN A 134 5.97 9.61 -9.73
C GLN A 134 5.73 8.40 -8.83
N GLY A 135 4.61 8.38 -8.11
CA GLY A 135 4.23 7.25 -7.26
C GLY A 135 3.48 7.66 -6.01
N TRP A 136 3.59 6.83 -4.98
CA TRP A 136 2.91 6.98 -3.70
C TRP A 136 3.79 7.63 -2.63
N TYR A 137 3.25 8.65 -1.98
CA TYR A 137 3.92 9.42 -0.94
C TYR A 137 3.21 9.22 0.41
N LEU A 138 3.94 8.72 1.40
CA LEU A 138 3.45 8.59 2.77
C LEU A 138 3.43 9.97 3.43
N GLN A 139 2.27 10.40 3.93
CA GLN A 139 2.15 11.62 4.71
C GLN A 139 2.68 11.39 6.13
N LEU A 140 3.69 12.18 6.51
CA LEU A 140 4.29 12.16 7.84
C LEU A 140 3.81 13.31 8.74
N ALA A 141 3.43 14.44 8.14
CA ALA A 141 2.88 15.60 8.85
C ALA A 141 1.91 16.37 7.93
N SER A 142 0.94 17.05 8.53
CA SER A 142 -0.07 17.85 7.83
C SER A 142 -0.34 19.14 8.59
N GLY A 143 -0.63 20.22 7.87
CA GLY A 143 -0.92 21.55 8.44
C GLY A 143 -0.72 22.63 7.38
N ASN A 144 -0.24 23.80 7.80
CA ASN A 144 0.14 24.88 6.89
C ASN A 144 1.20 24.43 5.87
N VAL A 145 2.15 23.60 6.33
CA VAL A 145 3.06 22.85 5.48
C VAL A 145 2.87 21.36 5.75
N ALA A 146 3.13 20.54 4.73
CA ALA A 146 3.02 19.09 4.83
C ALA A 146 4.38 18.43 4.60
N LEU A 147 4.62 17.30 5.27
CA LEU A 147 5.81 16.49 5.08
C LEU A 147 5.39 15.15 4.50
N TYR A 148 6.06 14.75 3.42
CA TYR A 148 5.86 13.46 2.79
C TYR A 148 7.17 12.68 2.71
N GLN A 149 7.03 11.36 2.78
CA GLN A 149 8.09 10.40 2.57
C GLN A 149 7.82 9.60 1.29
N TYR A 150 8.86 9.39 0.51
CA TYR A 150 8.86 8.58 -0.69
C TYR A 150 9.85 7.43 -0.53
N PHE A 151 9.47 6.24 -0.97
CA PHE A 151 10.32 5.05 -0.88
C PHE A 151 10.81 4.69 -2.28
N VAL A 152 12.10 4.91 -2.54
CA VAL A 152 12.75 4.44 -3.77
C VAL A 152 13.06 2.96 -3.58
N LYS A 153 12.31 2.09 -4.26
CA LYS A 153 12.57 0.66 -4.32
C LYS A 153 13.39 0.33 -5.57
N SER A 154 14.51 -0.37 -5.42
CA SER A 154 15.32 -0.85 -6.55
C SER A 154 15.73 -2.31 -6.35
N ALA A 155 15.72 -3.07 -7.43
CA ALA A 155 16.14 -4.46 -7.42
C ALA A 155 17.58 -4.56 -7.92
N SER A 156 18.42 -5.30 -7.20
CA SER A 156 19.79 -5.61 -7.60
C SER A 156 19.98 -7.12 -7.65
N GLU A 157 20.60 -7.61 -8.72
CA GLU A 157 21.06 -9.00 -8.79
C GLU A 157 22.43 -9.12 -8.14
N TRP A 158 22.61 -10.14 -7.31
CA TRP A 158 23.89 -10.52 -6.76
C TRP A 158 24.15 -11.99 -7.03
N GLN A 159 25.39 -12.33 -7.39
CA GLN A 159 25.82 -13.71 -7.54
C GLN A 159 26.93 -13.97 -6.53
N PRO A 160 26.69 -14.80 -5.50
CA PRO A 160 27.74 -15.23 -4.59
C PRO A 160 28.87 -15.93 -5.34
N TYR A 161 30.10 -15.73 -4.90
CA TYR A 161 31.26 -16.41 -5.47
C TYR A 161 31.06 -17.93 -5.30
N ASN A 162 31.08 -18.69 -6.40
CA ASN A 162 30.77 -20.13 -6.51
C ASN A 162 29.28 -20.54 -6.58
N ALA A 163 28.32 -19.61 -6.67
CA ALA A 163 26.92 -19.96 -6.92
C ALA A 163 26.62 -20.07 -8.42
N ALA A 164 25.93 -21.14 -8.82
CA ALA A 164 25.46 -21.33 -10.20
C ALA A 164 24.23 -20.46 -10.56
N THR A 165 23.70 -19.72 -9.59
CA THR A 165 22.43 -19.02 -9.70
C THR A 165 22.50 -17.62 -9.10
N LYS A 166 21.82 -16.67 -9.75
CA LYS A 166 21.70 -15.30 -9.28
C LYS A 166 20.61 -15.17 -8.22
N GLU A 167 20.87 -14.35 -7.21
CA GLU A 167 19.92 -13.94 -6.19
C GLU A 167 19.51 -12.49 -6.43
N GLN A 168 18.34 -12.11 -5.96
CA GLN A 168 17.82 -10.75 -6.07
C GLN A 168 17.63 -10.17 -4.67
N ARG A 169 17.94 -8.88 -4.53
CA ARG A 169 17.64 -8.08 -3.34
C ARG A 169 16.89 -6.82 -3.75
N ILE A 170 15.91 -6.42 -2.95
CA ILE A 170 15.28 -5.11 -3.07
C ILE A 170 15.84 -4.17 -2.01
N MET A 171 16.48 -3.11 -2.47
CA MET A 171 16.93 -2.02 -1.61
C MET A 171 15.83 -0.95 -1.52
N THR A 172 15.69 -0.36 -0.34
CA THR A 172 14.77 0.77 -0.10
C THR A 172 15.57 1.97 0.34
N ILE A 173 15.45 3.09 -0.38
CA ILE A 173 15.98 4.39 0.01
C ILE A 173 14.81 5.31 0.33
N GLU A 174 14.90 6.04 1.42
CA GLU A 174 13.86 6.98 1.85
C GLU A 174 14.22 8.41 1.44
N GLU A 175 13.35 9.06 0.68
CA GLU A 175 13.44 10.47 0.33
C GLU A 175 12.32 11.23 1.05
N TYR A 176 12.58 12.45 1.53
CA TYR A 176 11.58 13.27 2.22
C TYR A 176 11.37 14.59 1.50
N TYR A 177 10.13 15.06 1.51
CA TYR A 177 9.71 16.24 0.76
C TYR A 177 8.82 17.13 1.62
N LEU A 178 9.22 18.38 1.78
CA LEU A 178 8.41 19.43 2.38
C LEU A 178 7.56 20.09 1.28
N VAL A 179 6.25 20.10 1.49
CA VAL A 179 5.29 20.72 0.60
C VAL A 179 4.78 21.99 1.26
N LYS A 180 4.97 23.11 0.57
CA LYS A 180 4.49 24.44 0.95
C LYS A 180 3.56 24.96 -0.15
N PRO A 181 2.76 26.01 0.11
CA PRO A 181 2.00 26.65 -0.95
C PRO A 181 2.89 27.01 -2.15
N GLY A 182 2.65 26.37 -3.29
CA GLY A 182 3.37 26.61 -4.54
C GLY A 182 4.75 25.96 -4.68
N SER A 183 5.27 25.23 -3.69
CA SER A 183 6.61 24.61 -3.78
C SER A 183 6.72 23.23 -3.12
N VAL A 184 7.63 22.40 -3.65
CA VAL A 184 7.99 21.09 -3.11
C VAL A 184 9.50 21.02 -3.04
N GLU A 185 10.04 20.86 -1.83
CA GLU A 185 11.48 20.90 -1.56
C GLU A 185 11.94 19.59 -0.94
N GLN A 186 13.06 19.04 -1.41
CA GLN A 186 13.63 17.83 -0.83
C GLN A 186 14.37 18.14 0.48
N VAL A 187 14.15 17.32 1.49
CA VAL A 187 14.74 17.46 2.83
C VAL A 187 15.46 16.17 3.18
N LYS A 188 16.71 16.25 3.64
CA LYS A 188 17.47 15.04 4.01
C LYS A 188 17.58 14.88 5.51
N LYS A 189 17.70 15.99 6.25
CA LYS A 189 17.85 16.00 7.71
C LYS A 189 17.06 17.16 8.33
N PRO A 190 16.72 17.10 9.63
CA PRO A 190 15.94 18.16 10.29
C PRO A 190 16.51 19.57 10.16
N LYS A 191 17.85 19.70 10.12
CA LYS A 191 18.51 21.01 9.93
C LYS A 191 18.23 21.65 8.56
N ASP A 192 17.90 20.87 7.54
CA ASP A 192 17.57 21.39 6.21
C ASP A 192 16.22 22.13 6.22
N LEU A 193 15.36 21.89 7.22
CA LEU A 193 14.08 22.59 7.38
C LEU A 193 14.24 24.04 7.85
N LEU A 194 15.33 24.37 8.54
CA LEU A 194 15.57 25.70 9.10
C LEU A 194 15.56 26.82 8.03
N PRO A 195 16.32 26.73 6.93
CA PRO A 195 16.24 27.74 5.86
C PRO A 195 14.93 27.66 5.06
N LEU A 196 14.27 26.50 5.01
CA LEU A 196 13.02 26.31 4.25
C LEU A 196 11.79 26.89 4.97
N LEU A 197 11.87 27.05 6.29
CA LEU A 197 10.84 27.56 7.20
C LEU A 197 11.38 28.79 7.96
N SER A 198 11.88 29.76 7.19
CA SER A 198 12.64 30.90 7.70
C SER A 198 11.85 31.81 8.64
N ASP A 199 10.52 31.82 8.55
CA ASP A 199 9.61 32.62 9.37
C ASP A 199 9.62 32.24 10.86
N LYS A 200 9.96 30.98 11.20
CA LYS A 200 10.07 30.47 12.58
C LYS A 200 11.43 29.83 12.86
N GLN A 201 12.46 30.24 12.13
CA GLN A 201 13.76 29.57 12.16
C GLN A 201 14.39 29.50 13.56
N LYS A 202 14.24 30.56 14.37
CA LYS A 202 14.82 30.63 15.72
C LYS A 202 14.16 29.62 16.66
N GLU A 203 12.85 29.50 16.59
CA GLU A 203 12.04 28.58 17.38
C GLU A 203 12.33 27.13 17.01
N LEU A 204 12.50 26.85 15.70
CA LEU A 204 12.87 25.52 15.21
C LEU A 204 14.30 25.13 15.62
N ASP A 205 15.25 26.06 15.54
CA ASP A 205 16.64 25.79 15.98
C ASP A 205 16.71 25.59 17.50
N ALA A 206 15.95 26.36 18.28
CA ALA A 206 15.83 26.16 19.72
C ALA A 206 15.23 24.78 20.06
N TRP A 207 14.16 24.38 19.37
CA TRP A 207 13.54 23.07 19.55
C TRP A 207 14.52 21.94 19.20
N LEU A 208 15.28 22.05 18.11
CA LEU A 208 16.28 21.04 17.73
C LEU A 208 17.40 20.86 18.76
N ARG A 209 17.73 21.90 19.54
CA ARG A 209 18.76 21.84 20.58
C ARG A 209 18.26 21.19 21.87
N THR A 210 16.96 21.32 22.16
CA THR A 210 16.36 20.84 23.42
C THR A 210 15.63 19.50 23.25
N ALA A 211 15.17 19.18 22.04
CA ALA A 211 14.49 17.94 21.74
C ALA A 211 15.44 16.76 21.90
N ASN A 212 15.06 15.79 22.75
CA ASN A 212 15.75 14.53 22.83
C ASN A 212 15.29 13.61 21.68
N THR A 213 16.03 13.65 20.57
CA THR A 213 15.75 12.81 19.39
C THR A 213 16.53 11.50 19.38
N LYS A 214 17.21 11.14 20.48
CA LYS A 214 18.00 9.91 20.55
C LYS A 214 17.12 8.68 20.32
N GLY A 215 17.52 7.85 19.35
CA GLY A 215 16.80 6.62 18.98
C GLY A 215 15.63 6.81 18.03
N GLN A 216 15.26 8.05 17.68
CA GLN A 216 14.24 8.31 16.66
C GLN A 216 14.81 8.14 15.26
N SER A 217 14.02 7.54 14.38
CA SER A 217 14.30 7.52 12.94
C SER A 217 14.30 8.94 12.36
N ASN A 218 14.93 9.10 11.19
CA ASN A 218 14.94 10.40 10.51
C ASN A 218 13.52 10.87 10.16
N ALA A 219 12.64 9.95 9.74
CA ALA A 219 11.23 10.22 9.48
C ALA A 219 10.50 10.79 10.71
N GLU A 220 10.71 10.20 11.89
CA GLU A 220 10.11 10.65 13.15
C GLU A 220 10.62 12.03 13.55
N GLN A 221 11.93 12.27 13.43
CA GLN A 221 12.52 13.57 13.75
C GLN A 221 12.01 14.68 12.83
N LEU A 222 11.94 14.41 11.52
CA LEU A 222 11.40 15.35 10.53
C LEU A 222 9.91 15.61 10.77
N SER A 223 9.12 14.56 11.00
CA SER A 223 7.69 14.68 11.30
C SER A 223 7.46 15.54 12.56
N ALA A 224 8.19 15.26 13.64
CA ALA A 224 8.08 15.99 14.90
C ALA A 224 8.40 17.48 14.73
N LEU A 225 9.47 17.82 14.01
CA LEU A 225 9.85 19.21 13.76
C LEU A 225 8.81 19.95 12.90
N VAL A 226 8.29 19.32 11.85
CA VAL A 226 7.25 19.92 10.98
C VAL A 226 5.93 20.09 11.74
N ASN A 227 5.54 19.12 12.57
CA ASN A 227 4.36 19.24 13.43
C ASN A 227 4.52 20.38 14.45
N TYR A 228 5.71 20.52 15.04
CA TYR A 228 6.01 21.66 15.91
C TYR A 228 5.91 22.99 15.16
N TYR A 229 6.51 23.11 13.97
CA TYR A 229 6.33 24.30 13.12
C TYR A 229 4.86 24.64 12.86
N ASN A 230 4.07 23.64 12.48
CA ASN A 230 2.64 23.81 12.21
C ASN A 230 1.84 24.23 13.46
N SER A 231 2.33 23.94 14.67
CA SER A 231 1.70 24.38 15.93
C SER A 231 2.03 25.82 16.33
N LEU A 232 3.01 26.46 15.68
CA LEU A 232 3.41 27.86 15.93
C LEU A 232 2.71 28.88 15.02
N GLN A 233 1.81 28.39 14.16
CA GLN A 233 0.97 29.20 13.26
C GLN A 233 -0.31 29.60 13.99
#